data_AF-A0A4Q3GZL8-F1
#
_entry.id   AF-A0A4Q3GZL8-F1
#
_cell.length_a   1.000
_cell.length_b   1.000
_cell.length_c   1.000
_cell.angle_alpha   90.00
_cell.angle_beta   90.00
_cell.angle_gamma   90.00
#
_symmetry.space_group_name_H-M   'P 1'
#
loop_
_entity.id
_entity.type
_entity.pdbx_description
1 polymer ?
#
loop_
_entity_poly.entity_id
_entity_poly.type
_entity_poly.pdbx_seq_one_letter_code
_entity_poly.pdbx_strand_id
1 'polypeptide(L)'
;GASLCEGALIGLAEAKQPGEITYTRQGEILRCPWHGWEFDVKTGQSYCDPKKFRVRPYTVTVEPGEAVVKGPYVAETFAVQVENNYVVIDL
;
A
#
# COMPACT_ATOMS: atom_id res chain seq x y z
N GLY A 1 -2.06 6.44 19.64
CA GLY A 1 -2.34 5.16 18.97
C GLY A 1 -1.07 4.66 18.30
N ALA A 2 -1.04 3.40 17.89
CA ALA A 2 0.08 2.80 17.16
C ALA A 2 0.33 3.52 15.83
N SER A 3 1.57 3.46 15.33
CA SER A 3 1.85 3.85 13.95
C SER A 3 1.30 2.78 13.01
N LEU A 4 0.26 3.13 12.26
CA LEU A 4 -0.41 2.19 11.35
C LEU A 4 0.50 1.72 10.20
N CYS A 5 1.49 2.52 9.81
CA CYS A 5 2.45 2.12 8.77
C CYS A 5 3.35 0.94 9.16
N GLU A 6 3.46 0.65 10.46
CA GLU A 6 4.16 -0.54 10.97
C GLU A 6 3.26 -1.79 10.96
N GLY A 7 2.01 -1.64 10.53
CA GLY A 7 1.06 -2.73 10.40
C GLY A 7 1.31 -3.62 9.19
N ALA A 8 0.96 -4.90 9.30
CA ALA A 8 1.07 -5.83 8.20
C ALA A 8 -0.07 -5.64 7.19
N LEU A 9 0.26 -5.72 5.91
CA LEU A 9 -0.73 -5.89 4.84
C LEU A 9 -1.09 -7.38 4.73
N ILE A 10 -2.38 -7.67 4.85
CA ILE A 10 -2.93 -9.02 4.87
C ILE A 10 -4.12 -9.14 3.91
N GLY A 11 -4.68 -10.35 3.79
CA GLY A 11 -5.97 -10.59 3.16
C GLY A 11 -7.14 -10.42 4.13
N LEU A 12 -8.32 -10.17 3.58
CA LEU A 12 -9.58 -10.19 4.30
C LEU A 12 -9.96 -11.63 4.62
N ALA A 13 -10.17 -11.94 5.90
CA ALA A 13 -10.67 -13.25 6.31
C ALA A 13 -12.19 -13.31 6.09
N GLU A 14 -12.63 -14.26 5.28
CA GLU A 14 -14.05 -14.51 4.99
C GLU A 14 -14.40 -15.97 5.26
N ALA A 15 -15.63 -16.20 5.74
CA ALA A 15 -16.15 -17.52 6.07
C ALA A 15 -17.63 -17.59 5.69
N LYS A 16 -18.03 -18.65 4.99
CA LYS A 16 -19.45 -18.94 4.75
C LYS A 16 -20.06 -19.80 5.86
N GLN A 17 -19.23 -20.61 6.51
CA GLN A 17 -19.61 -21.50 7.59
C GLN A 17 -18.47 -21.62 8.63
N PRO A 18 -18.77 -21.92 9.90
CA PRO A 18 -17.75 -22.12 10.93
C PRO A 18 -16.73 -23.19 10.52
N GLY A 19 -15.45 -22.93 10.79
CA GLY A 19 -14.35 -23.86 10.46
C GLY A 19 -13.77 -23.68 9.06
N GLU A 20 -14.41 -22.90 8.19
CA GLU A 20 -13.86 -22.54 6.88
C GLU A 20 -13.42 -21.08 6.87
N ILE A 21 -12.14 -20.84 6.62
CA ILE A 21 -11.58 -19.49 6.48
C ILE A 21 -10.90 -19.43 5.11
N THR A 22 -11.34 -18.48 4.29
CA THR A 22 -10.66 -18.11 3.05
C THR A 22 -10.13 -16.70 3.20
N TYR A 23 -8.88 -16.48 2.78
CA TYR A 23 -8.35 -15.13 2.67
C TYR A 23 -8.56 -14.62 1.25
N THR A 24 -9.27 -13.51 1.13
CA THR A 24 -9.48 -12.80 -0.12
C THR A 24 -8.79 -11.44 -0.07
N ARG A 25 -8.73 -10.71 -1.19
CA ARG A 25 -8.23 -9.33 -1.24
C ARG A 25 -6.84 -9.15 -0.60
N GLN A 26 -5.92 -10.08 -0.89
CA GLN A 26 -4.58 -10.09 -0.30
C GLN A 26 -3.87 -8.75 -0.54
N GLY A 27 -3.36 -8.14 0.53
CA GLY A 27 -2.64 -6.87 0.49
C GLY A 27 -3.54 -5.63 0.54
N GLU A 28 -4.86 -5.79 0.59
CA GLU A 28 -5.79 -4.65 0.68
C GLU A 28 -6.20 -4.29 2.11
N ILE A 29 -5.87 -5.14 3.10
CA ILE A 29 -6.24 -4.95 4.50
C ILE A 29 -5.00 -4.67 5.33
N LEU A 30 -5.00 -3.54 6.04
CA LEU A 30 -3.97 -3.18 7.00
C LEU A 30 -4.37 -3.61 8.41
N ARG A 31 -3.54 -4.41 9.07
CA ARG A 31 -3.73 -4.83 10.46
C ARG A 31 -2.86 -4.02 11.40
N CYS A 32 -3.48 -3.34 12.36
CA CYS A 32 -2.78 -2.59 13.40
C CYS A 32 -1.86 -3.49 14.23
N PRO A 33 -0.58 -3.12 14.46
CA PRO A 33 0.39 -3.99 15.12
C PRO A 33 0.15 -4.18 16.63
N TRP A 34 -0.66 -3.32 17.27
CA TRP A 34 -0.88 -3.41 18.72
C TRP A 34 -2.07 -4.28 19.11
N HIS A 35 -3.20 -4.09 18.43
CA HIS A 35 -4.49 -4.69 18.84
C HIS A 35 -5.18 -5.43 17.70
N GLY A 36 -4.51 -5.58 16.55
CA GLY A 36 -4.98 -6.42 15.46
C GLY A 36 -6.20 -5.88 14.71
N TRP A 37 -6.61 -4.63 14.94
CA TRP A 37 -7.74 -4.06 14.21
C TRP A 37 -7.43 -3.90 12.73
N GLU A 38 -8.42 -4.21 11.91
CA GLU A 38 -8.27 -4.33 10.46
C GLU A 38 -8.96 -3.16 9.76
N PHE A 39 -8.27 -2.62 8.76
CA PHE A 39 -8.72 -1.48 8.00
C PHE A 39 -8.51 -1.70 6.50
N ASP A 40 -9.51 -1.29 5.71
CA ASP A 40 -9.38 -1.23 4.25
C ASP A 40 -8.43 -0.10 3.86
N VAL A 41 -7.36 -0.41 3.12
CA VAL A 41 -6.32 0.56 2.75
C VAL A 41 -6.86 1.67 1.85
N LYS A 42 -7.82 1.35 0.96
CA LYS A 42 -8.35 2.30 -0.02
C LYS A 42 -9.33 3.29 0.61
N THR A 43 -10.17 2.81 1.53
CA THR A 43 -11.31 3.59 2.05
C THR A 43 -11.13 4.03 3.50
N GLY A 44 -10.19 3.42 4.22
CA GLY A 44 -9.98 3.62 5.65
C GLY A 44 -11.08 3.05 6.55
N GLN A 45 -11.98 2.24 6.00
CA GLN A 45 -13.03 1.58 6.78
C GLN A 45 -12.44 0.56 7.77
N SER A 46 -12.91 0.54 9.02
CA SER A 46 -12.60 -0.56 9.95
C SER A 46 -13.52 -1.77 9.72
N TYR A 47 -12.97 -2.97 9.84
CA TYR A 47 -13.74 -4.22 9.90
C TYR A 47 -14.10 -4.65 11.33
N CYS A 48 -13.56 -3.98 12.36
CA CYS A 48 -13.87 -4.27 13.76
C CYS A 48 -15.15 -3.55 14.23
N ASP A 49 -15.28 -2.25 13.95
CA ASP A 49 -16.53 -1.49 14.10
C ASP A 49 -16.58 -0.42 12.99
N PRO A 50 -17.24 -0.68 11.86
CA PRO A 50 -17.25 0.22 10.71
C PRO A 50 -17.97 1.55 10.97
N LYS A 51 -18.78 1.64 12.03
CA LYS A 51 -19.54 2.85 12.39
C LYS A 51 -18.74 3.76 13.32
N LYS A 52 -17.94 3.19 14.22
CA LYS A 52 -17.18 3.96 15.22
C LYS A 52 -15.73 4.20 14.83
N PHE A 53 -15.09 3.27 14.15
CA PHE A 53 -13.66 3.36 13.86
C PHE A 53 -13.40 3.48 12.37
N ARG A 54 -12.68 4.53 11.99
CA ARG A 54 -12.20 4.76 10.64
C ARG A 54 -10.83 5.40 10.71
N VAL A 55 -10.01 5.13 9.71
CA VAL A 55 -8.76 5.82 9.48
C VAL A 55 -8.92 6.75 8.29
N ARG A 56 -8.13 7.82 8.22
CA ARG A 56 -8.19 8.78 7.12
C ARG A 56 -7.55 8.17 5.87
N PRO A 57 -8.29 7.96 4.76
CA PRO A 57 -7.67 7.60 3.49
C PRO A 57 -6.99 8.82 2.87
N TYR A 58 -5.92 8.58 2.12
CA TYR A 58 -5.24 9.58 1.33
C TYR A 58 -5.35 9.19 -0.14
N THR A 59 -5.97 10.06 -0.95
CA THR A 59 -6.03 9.85 -2.39
C THR A 59 -4.62 9.96 -2.96
N VAL A 60 -4.16 8.89 -3.61
CA VAL A 60 -2.88 8.84 -4.30
C VAL A 60 -3.11 8.46 -5.75
N THR A 61 -2.37 9.10 -6.65
CA THR A 61 -2.34 8.78 -8.08
C THR A 61 -0.89 8.46 -8.46
N VAL A 62 -0.72 7.51 -9.36
CA VAL A 62 0.59 7.20 -9.96
C VAL A 62 0.62 7.85 -11.33
N GLU A 63 1.57 8.74 -11.54
CA GLU A 63 1.82 9.37 -12.83
C GLU A 63 3.13 8.82 -13.41
N PRO A 64 3.26 8.69 -14.75
CA PRO A 64 4.53 8.38 -15.38
C PRO A 64 5.60 9.40 -14.94
N GLY A 65 6.85 8.96 -14.75
CA GLY A 65 7.93 9.84 -14.27
C GLY A 65 8.11 11.11 -15.10
N GLU A 66 7.84 11.04 -16.41
CA GLU A 66 7.86 12.18 -17.34
C GLU A 66 6.77 13.22 -17.07
N ALA A 67 5.64 12.83 -16.45
CA ALA A 67 4.54 13.72 -16.10
C ALA A 67 4.74 14.43 -14.74
N VAL A 68 5.60 13.88 -13.86
CA VAL A 68 5.84 14.40 -12.51
C VAL A 68 6.76 15.63 -12.51
N VAL A 69 7.41 15.98 -13.63
CA VAL A 69 8.29 17.15 -13.71
C VAL A 69 7.52 18.42 -14.10
N LYS A 70 6.97 19.09 -13.10
CA LYS A 70 6.74 20.56 -13.14
C LYS A 70 7.30 21.22 -11.89
N GLY A 71 8.63 21.25 -11.80
CA GLY A 71 9.40 22.04 -10.85
C GLY A 71 10.75 22.42 -11.47
N PRO A 72 11.45 23.45 -10.98
CA PRO A 72 12.67 23.99 -11.60
C PRO A 72 13.88 23.03 -11.58
N TYR A 73 13.74 21.85 -10.97
CA TYR A 73 14.79 20.85 -10.85
C TYR A 73 14.69 19.88 -12.03
N VAL A 74 15.46 20.18 -13.07
CA VAL A 74 15.75 19.24 -14.15
C VAL A 74 16.74 18.23 -13.60
N ALA A 75 16.31 16.98 -13.40
CA ALA A 75 17.25 15.89 -13.16
C ALA A 75 17.97 15.57 -14.48
N GLU A 76 19.30 15.52 -14.48
CA GLU A 76 20.07 15.03 -15.63
C GLU A 76 19.69 13.56 -15.89
N THR A 77 19.28 13.27 -17.11
CA THR A 77 18.94 11.90 -17.53
C THR A 77 20.14 11.28 -18.23
N PHE A 78 20.56 10.11 -17.76
CA PHE A 78 21.58 9.30 -18.41
C PHE A 78 20.91 8.09 -19.06
N ALA A 79 21.31 7.76 -20.29
CA ALA A 79 20.82 6.55 -20.95
C ALA A 79 21.39 5.33 -20.21
N VAL A 80 20.52 4.52 -19.62
CA VAL A 80 20.90 3.27 -18.95
C VAL A 80 20.39 2.09 -19.75
N GLN A 81 21.27 1.13 -20.02
CA GLN A 81 20.90 -0.18 -20.56
C GLN A 81 20.98 -1.23 -19.45
N VAL A 82 19.95 -2.05 -19.32
CA VAL A 82 19.92 -3.16 -18.35
C VAL A 82 20.35 -4.43 -19.08
N GLU A 83 21.61 -4.82 -18.89
CA GLU A 83 22.14 -6.11 -19.32
C GLU A 83 22.47 -6.94 -18.07
N ASN A 84 21.62 -7.92 -17.76
CA ASN A 84 21.67 -8.75 -16.55
C ASN A 84 21.67 -7.94 -15.23
N ASN A 85 22.07 -8.52 -14.10
CA ASN A 85 21.97 -7.92 -12.74
C ASN A 85 22.89 -6.70 -12.48
N TYR A 86 23.35 -6.00 -13.51
CA TYR A 86 24.21 -4.82 -13.36
C TYR A 86 23.63 -3.62 -14.12
N VAL A 87 23.76 -2.45 -13.49
CA VAL A 87 23.41 -1.15 -14.07
C VAL A 87 24.72 -0.43 -14.36
N VAL A 88 25.00 -0.17 -15.64
CA VAL A 88 26.19 0.56 -16.10
C VAL A 88 25.78 1.98 -16.46
N ILE A 89 26.56 2.97 -15.99
CA ILE A 89 26.40 4.39 -16.32
C ILE A 89 27.71 4.84 -16.96
N ASP A 90 27.67 5.24 -18.23
CA ASP A 90 28.79 5.90 -18.91
C ASP A 90 28.72 7.40 -18.65
N LEU A 91 29.84 7.97 -18.17
CA LEU A 91 30.02 9.40 -17.85
C LEU A 91 30.62 10.19 -19.01
#